data_AF-A0A0Q0UHQ9-F1
#
_entry.id   AF-A0A0Q0UHQ9-F1
#
_cell.length_a   1.000
_cell.length_b   1.000
_cell.length_c   1.000
_cell.angle_alpha   90.00
_cell.angle_beta   90.00
_cell.angle_gamma   90.00
#
_symmetry.space_group_name_H-M   'P 1'
#
loop_
_entity.id
_entity.type
_entity.pdbx_description
1 polymer ?
#
loop_
_entity_poly.entity_id
_entity_poly.type
_entity_poly.pdbx_seq_one_letter_code
_entity_poly.pdbx_strand_id
1 'polypeptide(L)'
;MDELTADSALSRAHGAALFRQVGGPLEFTGPSAADSTADAPVDVLSPRGPLRGVRVAEIEAGTWTWLTALTERGPEPASDELLRLASALHQGAPVVLAPRDQGPAMVVALMVEDSAAALPEVSLRQVLVEGLRDTPDESRAALRSFASKHGIDLREEENHLWLGSQRVDMQGDMALQVPAEGSPTLADIFADSFYLSTEHQLFFEGRFPEHQRPRLDLGTSTAHGMEALVLGTFSRDFFTWAWADPGFPAIAQTPSRHLYAFGLTHGILPFLRPRLPLEQATRWDVAVLAKPILGAWTHAVAPLTPERHALILLRSPSLHLPPLNHEVSQRVLAEPLPRGIDEQRARAAYTRARKA
;
A
#
# COMPACT_ATOMS: atom_id res chain seq x y z
N MET A 1 -17.17 -15.61 -5.77
CA MET A 1 -17.14 -14.15 -5.51
C MET A 1 -15.73 -13.74 -5.17
N ASP A 2 -15.05 -14.46 -4.27
CA ASP A 2 -13.63 -14.28 -3.93
C ASP A 2 -12.68 -14.42 -5.15
N GLU A 3 -12.93 -15.35 -6.07
CA GLU A 3 -12.14 -15.46 -7.33
C GLU A 3 -12.28 -14.25 -8.27
N LEU A 4 -13.42 -13.55 -8.27
CA LEU A 4 -13.61 -12.34 -9.10
C LEU A 4 -12.92 -11.10 -8.49
N THR A 5 -12.65 -11.11 -7.18
CA THR A 5 -12.09 -9.96 -6.46
C THR A 5 -10.56 -9.86 -6.55
N ALA A 6 -9.85 -10.98 -6.64
CA ALA A 6 -8.39 -11.03 -6.77
C ALA A 6 -7.91 -10.47 -8.11
N ASP A 7 -8.42 -11.04 -9.21
CA ASP A 7 -8.11 -10.71 -10.60
C ASP A 7 -8.41 -9.25 -10.95
N SER A 8 -9.41 -8.69 -10.27
CA SER A 8 -9.89 -7.36 -10.56
C SER A 8 -9.01 -6.26 -9.98
N ALA A 9 -8.16 -6.49 -8.98
CA ALA A 9 -7.35 -5.41 -8.40
C ALA A 9 -6.30 -4.86 -9.37
N LEU A 10 -5.53 -5.73 -10.02
CA LEU A 10 -4.55 -5.34 -11.04
C LEU A 10 -5.24 -4.76 -12.28
N SER A 11 -6.32 -5.39 -12.75
CA SER A 11 -7.10 -4.88 -13.87
C SER A 11 -7.69 -3.48 -13.57
N ARG A 12 -8.20 -3.26 -12.35
CA ARG A 12 -8.68 -1.93 -11.90
C ARG A 12 -7.55 -0.92 -11.81
N ALA A 13 -6.38 -1.30 -11.30
CA ALA A 13 -5.23 -0.41 -11.25
C ALA A 13 -4.79 -0.01 -12.67
N HIS A 14 -4.81 -0.94 -13.61
CA HIS A 14 -4.56 -0.68 -15.04
C HIS A 14 -5.60 0.28 -15.64
N GLY A 15 -6.89 -0.04 -15.49
CA GLY A 15 -7.98 0.82 -15.96
C GLY A 15 -7.91 2.22 -15.36
N ALA A 16 -7.70 2.34 -14.05
CA ALA A 16 -7.54 3.62 -13.37
C ALA A 16 -6.34 4.42 -13.88
N ALA A 17 -5.21 3.74 -14.17
CA ALA A 17 -4.04 4.38 -14.76
C ALA A 17 -4.32 4.91 -16.17
N LEU A 18 -5.01 4.14 -17.03
CA LEU A 18 -5.48 4.61 -18.34
C LEU A 18 -6.43 5.81 -18.19
N PHE A 19 -7.37 5.73 -17.25
CA PHE A 19 -8.34 6.79 -17.00
C PHE A 19 -7.69 8.11 -16.60
N ARG A 20 -6.66 8.07 -15.74
CA ARG A 20 -5.89 9.26 -15.36
C ARG A 20 -5.25 9.95 -16.57
N GLN A 21 -4.94 9.21 -17.63
CA GLN A 21 -4.41 9.79 -18.86
C GLN A 21 -5.48 10.45 -19.72
N VAL A 22 -6.75 10.04 -19.63
CA VAL A 22 -7.87 10.71 -20.31
C VAL A 22 -7.96 12.18 -19.83
N GLY A 23 -8.06 12.37 -18.51
CA GLY A 23 -8.06 13.67 -17.85
C GLY A 23 -9.26 14.57 -18.16
N GLY A 24 -9.44 15.61 -17.33
CA GLY A 24 -10.47 16.64 -17.48
C GLY A 24 -11.92 16.16 -17.32
N PRO A 25 -12.91 17.05 -17.59
CA PRO A 25 -14.33 16.71 -17.46
C PRO A 25 -14.78 15.77 -18.58
N LEU A 26 -15.78 14.95 -18.28
CA LEU A 26 -16.41 14.04 -19.24
C LEU A 26 -17.84 14.50 -19.53
N GLU A 27 -18.24 14.41 -20.79
CA GLU A 27 -19.62 14.60 -21.21
C GLU A 27 -20.20 13.28 -21.68
N PHE A 28 -21.45 12.99 -21.30
CA PHE A 28 -22.08 11.69 -21.54
C PHE A 28 -23.32 11.87 -22.38
N THR A 29 -23.40 11.14 -23.49
CA THR A 29 -24.61 11.00 -24.29
C THR A 29 -25.00 9.53 -24.27
N GLY A 30 -26.17 9.22 -23.72
CA GLY A 30 -26.54 7.83 -23.45
C GLY A 30 -28.05 7.60 -23.48
N PRO A 31 -28.49 6.39 -23.09
CA PRO A 31 -29.89 6.01 -23.08
C PRO A 31 -30.71 6.94 -22.18
N SER A 32 -32.02 7.02 -22.42
CA SER A 32 -32.93 7.77 -21.55
C SER A 32 -33.11 7.08 -20.18
N ALA A 33 -33.59 7.80 -19.17
CA ALA A 33 -33.90 7.21 -17.86
C ALA A 33 -35.00 6.12 -17.89
N ALA A 34 -35.85 6.12 -18.92
CA ALA A 34 -36.88 5.09 -19.09
C ALA A 34 -36.37 3.83 -19.80
N ASP A 35 -35.15 3.87 -20.34
CA ASP A 35 -34.57 2.73 -21.04
C ASP A 35 -34.02 1.72 -20.03
N SER A 36 -34.58 0.51 -20.03
CA SER A 36 -34.17 -0.60 -19.17
C SER A 36 -33.22 -1.59 -19.86
N THR A 37 -32.72 -1.26 -21.05
CA THR A 37 -31.77 -2.10 -21.79
C THR A 37 -30.50 -2.28 -20.96
N ALA A 38 -30.19 -3.55 -20.68
CA ALA A 38 -28.97 -3.94 -20.01
C ALA A 38 -27.76 -3.64 -20.91
N ASP A 39 -26.68 -3.15 -20.30
CA ASP A 39 -25.43 -2.82 -20.99
C ASP A 39 -25.61 -1.83 -22.16
N ALA A 40 -26.55 -0.90 -22.02
CA ALA A 40 -26.82 0.11 -23.04
C ALA A 40 -25.56 0.98 -23.30
N PRO A 41 -25.21 1.23 -24.57
CA PRO A 41 -24.01 2.00 -24.92
C PRO A 41 -24.15 3.46 -24.51
N VAL A 42 -23.03 4.06 -24.12
CA VAL A 42 -22.91 5.47 -23.77
C VAL A 42 -21.75 6.06 -24.57
N ASP A 43 -22.01 7.10 -25.34
CA ASP A 43 -20.97 7.90 -25.97
C ASP A 43 -20.40 8.88 -24.93
N VAL A 44 -19.09 8.89 -24.81
CA VAL A 44 -18.39 9.70 -23.80
C VAL A 44 -17.41 10.63 -24.51
N LEU A 45 -17.58 11.94 -24.35
CA LEU A 45 -16.64 12.92 -24.85
C LEU A 45 -15.63 13.27 -23.76
N SER A 46 -14.35 13.18 -24.09
CA SER A 46 -13.25 13.61 -23.22
C SER A 46 -12.40 14.68 -23.92
N PRO A 47 -11.57 15.43 -23.19
CA PRO A 47 -10.64 16.41 -23.77
C PRO A 47 -9.63 15.80 -24.76
N ARG A 48 -9.39 14.48 -24.66
CA ARG A 48 -8.47 13.76 -25.56
C ARG A 48 -9.16 13.07 -26.73
N GLY A 49 -10.49 13.16 -26.82
CA GLY A 49 -11.28 12.58 -27.88
C GLY A 49 -12.45 11.74 -27.39
N PRO A 50 -13.22 11.18 -28.33
CA PRO A 50 -14.35 10.32 -28.00
C PRO A 50 -13.88 9.00 -27.37
N LEU A 51 -14.67 8.54 -26.42
CA LEU A 51 -14.57 7.27 -25.72
C LEU A 51 -15.93 6.57 -25.81
N ARG A 52 -15.89 5.25 -25.63
CA ARG A 52 -17.10 4.46 -25.45
C ARG A 52 -17.27 4.11 -23.98
N GLY A 53 -18.52 4.01 -23.56
CA GLY A 53 -18.89 3.49 -22.26
C GLY A 53 -20.11 2.59 -22.38
N VAL A 54 -20.39 1.91 -21.28
CA VAL A 54 -21.57 1.05 -21.11
C VAL A 54 -22.25 1.47 -19.81
N ARG A 55 -23.56 1.70 -19.83
CA ARG A 55 -24.34 1.92 -18.61
C ARG A 55 -24.54 0.58 -17.92
N VAL A 56 -24.05 0.48 -16.68
CA VAL A 56 -24.02 -0.77 -15.91
C VAL A 56 -25.00 -0.76 -14.76
N ALA A 57 -25.39 0.43 -14.32
CA ALA A 57 -26.36 0.66 -13.26
C ALA A 57 -26.91 2.09 -13.31
N GLU A 58 -27.91 2.34 -12.49
CA GLU A 58 -28.46 3.66 -12.21
C GLU A 58 -28.58 3.89 -10.70
N ILE A 59 -28.41 5.14 -10.27
CA ILE A 59 -28.56 5.54 -8.87
C ILE A 59 -29.68 6.58 -8.75
N GLU A 60 -30.69 6.25 -7.95
CA GLU A 60 -31.80 7.14 -7.61
C GLU A 60 -32.01 7.15 -6.10
N ALA A 61 -32.04 8.34 -5.49
CA ALA A 61 -32.27 8.51 -4.04
C ALA A 61 -31.39 7.63 -3.14
N GLY A 62 -30.15 7.34 -3.56
CA GLY A 62 -29.20 6.49 -2.83
C GLY A 62 -29.41 4.98 -3.04
N THR A 63 -30.31 4.56 -3.92
CA THR A 63 -30.51 3.17 -4.32
C THR A 63 -29.81 2.91 -5.65
N TRP A 64 -28.98 1.88 -5.68
CA TRP A 64 -28.32 1.34 -6.87
C TRP A 64 -29.20 0.27 -7.51
N THR A 65 -29.44 0.40 -8.81
CA THR A 65 -30.17 -0.60 -9.62
C THR A 65 -29.26 -1.08 -10.73
N TRP A 66 -28.95 -2.39 -10.75
CA TRP A 66 -28.13 -3.00 -11.79
C TRP A 66 -28.85 -3.00 -13.14
N LEU A 67 -28.14 -2.59 -14.19
CA LEU A 67 -28.58 -2.57 -15.59
C LEU A 67 -27.51 -3.21 -16.47
N THR A 68 -27.00 -4.37 -16.05
CA THR A 68 -26.00 -5.17 -16.78
C THR A 68 -26.41 -6.63 -16.75
N ALA A 69 -26.18 -7.35 -17.84
CA ALA A 69 -26.44 -8.79 -17.93
C ALA A 69 -25.42 -9.63 -17.16
N LEU A 70 -24.36 -9.01 -16.65
CA LEU A 70 -23.27 -9.69 -15.93
C LEU A 70 -23.62 -10.06 -14.48
N THR A 71 -24.79 -9.65 -13.99
CA THR A 71 -25.28 -9.94 -12.64
C THR A 71 -26.80 -9.95 -12.59
N GLU A 72 -27.37 -10.80 -11.73
CA GLU A 72 -28.82 -10.86 -11.48
C GLU A 72 -29.21 -10.17 -10.15
N ARG A 73 -28.30 -9.40 -9.56
CA ARG A 73 -28.52 -8.74 -8.27
C ARG A 73 -29.63 -7.69 -8.37
N GLY A 74 -30.52 -7.67 -7.37
CA GLY A 74 -31.58 -6.67 -7.24
C GLY A 74 -31.08 -5.32 -6.72
N PRO A 75 -32.00 -4.35 -6.51
CA PRO A 75 -31.64 -3.04 -5.98
C PRO A 75 -31.04 -3.11 -4.58
N GLU A 76 -30.04 -2.26 -4.32
CA GLU A 76 -29.30 -2.23 -3.05
C GLU A 76 -28.79 -0.79 -2.74
N PRO A 77 -28.42 -0.47 -1.49
CA PRO A 77 -27.89 0.86 -1.17
C PRO A 77 -26.62 1.18 -1.95
N ALA A 78 -26.56 2.35 -2.57
CA ALA A 78 -25.39 2.80 -3.31
C ALA A 78 -24.17 2.91 -2.39
N SER A 79 -23.05 2.36 -2.83
CA SER A 79 -21.80 2.37 -2.07
C SER A 79 -20.58 2.25 -3.00
N ASP A 80 -19.42 2.65 -2.51
CA ASP A 80 -18.15 2.53 -3.25
C ASP A 80 -17.78 1.06 -3.52
N GLU A 81 -18.31 0.12 -2.75
CA GLU A 81 -18.15 -1.31 -3.00
C GLU A 81 -18.84 -1.74 -4.30
N LEU A 82 -20.00 -1.17 -4.61
CA LEU A 82 -20.72 -1.46 -5.86
C LEU A 82 -20.02 -0.86 -7.08
N LEU A 83 -19.36 0.29 -6.93
CA LEU A 83 -18.47 0.82 -7.98
C LEU A 83 -17.30 -0.14 -8.25
N ARG A 84 -16.67 -0.69 -7.20
CA ARG A 84 -15.59 -1.67 -7.34
C ARG A 84 -16.08 -2.97 -7.96
N LEU A 85 -17.27 -3.44 -7.59
CA LEU A 85 -17.89 -4.62 -8.18
C LEU A 85 -18.25 -4.40 -9.65
N ALA A 86 -18.87 -3.28 -9.99
CA ALA A 86 -19.18 -2.93 -11.37
C ALA A 86 -17.89 -2.89 -12.23
N SER A 87 -16.82 -2.30 -11.69
CA SER A 87 -15.53 -2.30 -12.37
C SER A 87 -14.99 -3.71 -12.55
N ALA A 88 -15.09 -4.59 -11.54
CA ALA A 88 -14.67 -5.99 -11.64
C ALA A 88 -15.48 -6.78 -12.70
N LEU A 89 -16.81 -6.61 -12.74
CA LEU A 89 -17.67 -7.23 -13.76
C LEU A 89 -17.26 -6.80 -15.18
N HIS A 90 -16.92 -5.52 -15.35
CA HIS A 90 -16.40 -4.98 -16.61
C HIS A 90 -14.87 -5.04 -16.70
N GLN A 91 -14.27 -6.13 -16.20
CA GLN A 91 -12.86 -6.46 -16.42
C GLN A 91 -11.86 -5.37 -15.98
N GLY A 92 -12.17 -4.64 -14.91
CA GLY A 92 -11.34 -3.55 -14.39
C GLY A 92 -11.51 -2.21 -15.10
N ALA A 93 -12.51 -2.08 -15.99
CA ALA A 93 -12.85 -0.81 -16.61
C ALA A 93 -13.11 0.28 -15.55
N PRO A 94 -12.63 1.52 -15.76
CA PRO A 94 -12.98 2.65 -14.91
C PRO A 94 -14.49 2.84 -14.87
N VAL A 95 -15.06 2.90 -13.66
CA VAL A 95 -16.48 3.16 -13.47
C VAL A 95 -16.67 4.56 -12.92
N VAL A 96 -17.50 5.34 -13.60
CA VAL A 96 -17.77 6.75 -13.27
C VAL A 96 -19.26 6.98 -13.07
N LEU A 97 -19.58 7.97 -12.24
CA LEU A 97 -20.93 8.50 -12.13
C LEU A 97 -21.14 9.57 -13.21
N ALA A 98 -22.17 9.38 -14.02
CA ALA A 98 -22.59 10.29 -15.07
C ALA A 98 -23.94 10.91 -14.67
N PRO A 99 -23.94 12.10 -14.07
CA PRO A 99 -25.18 12.78 -13.68
C PRO A 99 -26.01 13.13 -14.93
N ARG A 100 -27.34 13.11 -14.76
CA ARG A 100 -28.29 13.59 -15.76
C ARG A 100 -29.00 14.83 -15.24
N ASP A 101 -29.43 15.71 -16.14
CA ASP A 101 -30.22 16.89 -15.79
C ASP A 101 -31.57 16.51 -15.16
N GLN A 102 -32.15 15.39 -15.58
CA GLN A 102 -33.37 14.82 -15.01
C GLN A 102 -33.27 13.29 -14.91
N GLY A 103 -33.78 12.75 -13.79
CA GLY A 103 -33.84 11.31 -13.53
C GLY A 103 -32.61 10.77 -12.78
N PRO A 104 -32.49 9.43 -12.70
CA PRO A 104 -31.37 8.76 -12.03
C PRO A 104 -30.03 9.07 -12.70
N ALA A 105 -28.98 9.15 -11.88
CA ALA A 105 -27.62 9.23 -12.36
C ALA A 105 -27.21 7.89 -12.96
N MET A 106 -26.51 7.90 -14.10
CA MET A 106 -25.97 6.68 -14.68
C MET A 106 -24.67 6.31 -13.98
N VAL A 107 -24.44 5.01 -13.88
CA VAL A 107 -23.13 4.44 -13.60
C VAL A 107 -22.59 3.88 -14.92
N VAL A 108 -21.43 4.36 -15.35
CA VAL A 108 -20.87 4.05 -16.67
C VAL A 108 -19.50 3.40 -16.52
N ALA A 109 -19.33 2.20 -17.07
CA ALA A 109 -18.03 1.57 -17.27
C ALA A 109 -17.41 2.09 -18.57
N LEU A 110 -16.20 2.65 -18.50
CA LEU A 110 -15.51 3.27 -19.63
C LEU A 110 -14.62 2.26 -20.36
N MET A 111 -14.79 2.16 -21.67
CA MET A 111 -13.96 1.34 -22.56
C MET A 111 -12.77 2.17 -23.06
N VAL A 112 -11.83 2.43 -22.15
CA VAL A 112 -10.68 3.33 -22.42
C VAL A 112 -9.67 2.70 -23.39
N GLU A 113 -9.55 1.36 -23.38
CA GLU A 113 -8.67 0.61 -24.29
C GLU A 113 -9.13 0.73 -25.77
N ASP A 114 -10.42 0.94 -26.00
CA ASP A 114 -11.02 1.14 -27.33
C ASP A 114 -10.98 2.61 -27.80
N SER A 115 -10.28 3.48 -27.07
CA SER A 115 -10.18 4.89 -27.44
C SER A 115 -9.48 5.05 -28.79
N ALA A 116 -10.04 5.88 -29.65
CA ALA A 116 -9.37 6.29 -30.88
C ALA A 116 -8.13 7.17 -30.63
N ALA A 117 -7.98 7.71 -29.41
CA ALA A 117 -6.81 8.48 -29.02
C ALA A 117 -5.65 7.53 -28.66
N ALA A 118 -4.47 7.76 -29.25
CA ALA A 118 -3.24 7.08 -28.86
C ALA A 118 -2.84 7.53 -27.44
N LEU A 119 -3.30 6.80 -26.43
CA LEU A 119 -2.90 7.02 -25.05
C LEU A 119 -1.47 6.46 -24.84
N PRO A 120 -0.60 7.17 -24.09
CA PRO A 120 0.72 6.64 -23.72
C PRO A 120 0.62 5.30 -23.00
N GLU A 121 1.63 4.45 -23.20
CA GLU A 121 1.73 3.18 -22.48
C GLU A 121 1.75 3.41 -20.97
N VAL A 122 0.95 2.63 -20.23
CA VAL A 122 0.88 2.70 -18.78
C VAL A 122 2.10 2.00 -18.19
N SER A 123 2.72 2.61 -17.18
CA SER A 123 3.79 1.96 -16.43
C SER A 123 3.30 0.68 -15.75
N LEU A 124 3.75 -0.49 -16.23
CA LEU A 124 3.45 -1.78 -15.61
C LEU A 124 3.79 -1.77 -14.13
N ARG A 125 4.95 -1.20 -13.76
CA ARG A 125 5.36 -1.07 -12.36
C ARG A 125 4.30 -0.36 -11.50
N GLN A 126 3.77 0.76 -11.99
CA GLN A 126 2.76 1.52 -11.25
C GLN A 126 1.49 0.70 -11.05
N VAL A 127 1.04 0.00 -12.09
CA VAL A 127 -0.13 -0.91 -12.01
C VAL A 127 0.08 -2.00 -10.97
N LEU A 128 1.26 -2.63 -10.97
CA LEU A 128 1.60 -3.67 -10.01
C LEU A 128 1.66 -3.12 -8.58
N VAL A 129 2.28 -1.96 -8.35
CA VAL A 129 2.34 -1.33 -7.02
C VAL A 129 0.93 -0.99 -6.52
N GLU A 130 0.09 -0.39 -7.37
CA GLU A 130 -1.27 0.01 -7.00
C GLU A 130 -2.19 -1.19 -6.79
N GLY A 131 -2.13 -2.23 -7.62
CA GLY A 131 -3.02 -3.38 -7.50
C GLY A 131 -2.62 -4.41 -6.46
N LEU A 132 -1.32 -4.70 -6.29
CA LEU A 132 -0.84 -5.73 -5.34
C LEU A 132 -0.85 -5.28 -3.88
N ARG A 133 -0.93 -3.98 -3.61
CA ARG A 133 -1.11 -3.49 -2.24
C ARG A 133 -2.49 -3.86 -1.68
N ASP A 134 -3.50 -4.01 -2.56
CA ASP A 134 -4.89 -4.29 -2.19
C ASP A 134 -5.21 -5.81 -2.16
N THR A 135 -4.29 -6.66 -2.62
CA THR A 135 -4.45 -8.12 -2.73
C THR A 135 -3.26 -8.89 -2.12
N PRO A 136 -2.99 -8.72 -0.82
CA PRO A 136 -1.81 -9.29 -0.18
C PRO A 136 -1.76 -10.83 -0.26
N ASP A 137 -2.89 -11.51 -0.04
CA ASP A 137 -2.91 -12.97 0.13
C ASP A 137 -3.07 -13.73 -1.20
N GLU A 138 -3.45 -13.01 -2.27
CA GLU A 138 -3.75 -13.58 -3.59
C GLU A 138 -2.85 -12.99 -4.69
N SER A 139 -1.74 -12.35 -4.29
CA SER A 139 -0.88 -11.61 -5.24
C SER A 139 -0.39 -12.52 -6.38
N ARG A 140 -0.01 -13.77 -6.10
CA ARG A 140 0.45 -14.71 -7.14
C ARG A 140 -0.65 -15.05 -8.15
N ALA A 141 -1.87 -15.32 -7.68
CA ALA A 141 -3.00 -15.62 -8.57
C ALA A 141 -3.36 -14.40 -9.42
N ALA A 142 -3.45 -13.21 -8.81
CA ALA A 142 -3.71 -11.96 -9.50
C ALA A 142 -2.67 -11.68 -10.60
N LEU A 143 -1.38 -11.90 -10.33
CA LEU A 143 -0.31 -11.73 -11.32
C LEU A 143 -0.46 -12.68 -12.51
N ARG A 144 -0.79 -13.96 -12.28
CA ARG A 144 -1.02 -14.94 -13.34
C ARG A 144 -2.19 -14.57 -14.23
N SER A 145 -3.33 -14.21 -13.64
CA SER A 145 -4.51 -13.80 -14.39
C SER A 145 -4.25 -12.53 -15.19
N PHE A 146 -3.64 -11.52 -14.57
CA PHE A 146 -3.27 -10.29 -15.25
C PHE A 146 -2.32 -10.52 -16.43
N ALA A 147 -1.28 -11.34 -16.24
CA ALA A 147 -0.35 -11.70 -17.30
C ALA A 147 -1.05 -12.43 -18.46
N SER A 148 -1.90 -13.42 -18.16
CA SER A 148 -2.68 -14.15 -19.16
C SER A 148 -3.62 -13.24 -19.95
N LYS A 149 -4.31 -12.32 -19.27
CA LYS A 149 -5.27 -11.41 -19.89
C LYS A 149 -4.59 -10.40 -20.83
N HIS A 150 -3.43 -9.89 -20.44
CA HIS A 150 -2.71 -8.87 -21.21
C HIS A 150 -1.65 -9.46 -22.15
N GLY A 151 -1.55 -10.80 -22.25
CA GLY A 151 -0.56 -11.47 -23.10
C GLY A 151 0.89 -11.20 -22.70
N ILE A 152 1.14 -10.94 -21.42
CA ILE A 152 2.47 -10.64 -20.87
C ILE A 152 3.13 -11.95 -20.46
N ASP A 153 4.40 -12.15 -20.85
CA ASP A 153 5.18 -13.31 -20.40
C ASP A 153 5.34 -13.33 -18.88
N LEU A 154 5.10 -14.49 -18.27
CA LEU A 154 5.24 -14.69 -16.82
C LEU A 154 6.26 -15.79 -16.56
N ARG A 155 7.35 -15.43 -15.89
CA ARG A 155 8.38 -16.39 -15.46
C ARG A 155 8.45 -16.43 -13.94
N GLU A 156 8.38 -17.63 -13.36
CA GLU A 156 8.44 -17.84 -11.92
C GLU A 156 9.82 -18.36 -11.51
N GLU A 157 10.40 -17.72 -10.51
CA GLU A 157 11.59 -18.17 -9.78
C GLU A 157 11.24 -18.32 -8.28
N GLU A 158 12.09 -18.97 -7.48
CA GLU A 158 11.74 -19.38 -6.11
C GLU A 158 11.12 -18.26 -5.26
N ASN A 159 11.72 -17.05 -5.28
CA ASN A 159 11.31 -15.93 -4.44
C ASN A 159 10.87 -14.69 -5.23
N HIS A 160 10.70 -14.79 -6.54
CA HIS A 160 10.25 -13.66 -7.35
C HIS A 160 9.59 -14.12 -8.66
N LEU A 161 8.70 -13.29 -9.18
CA LEU A 161 8.07 -13.45 -10.48
C LEU A 161 8.54 -12.35 -11.42
N TRP A 162 8.65 -12.65 -12.70
CA TRP A 162 8.92 -11.69 -13.76
C TRP A 162 7.69 -11.58 -14.65
N LEU A 163 7.10 -10.38 -14.73
CA LEU A 163 6.07 -10.03 -15.70
C LEU A 163 6.74 -9.21 -16.81
N GLY A 164 7.02 -9.83 -17.94
CA GLY A 164 7.88 -9.28 -18.98
C GLY A 164 9.28 -9.01 -18.43
N SER A 165 9.64 -7.73 -18.29
CA SER A 165 10.90 -7.27 -17.69
C SER A 165 10.75 -6.82 -16.23
N GLN A 166 9.53 -6.74 -15.69
CA GLN A 166 9.28 -6.25 -14.34
C GLN A 166 9.35 -7.39 -13.32
N ARG A 167 10.30 -7.29 -12.39
CA ARG A 167 10.42 -8.19 -11.24
C ARG A 167 9.38 -7.85 -10.17
N VAL A 168 8.84 -8.88 -9.50
CA VAL A 168 8.03 -8.80 -8.29
C VAL A 168 8.59 -9.77 -7.27
N ASP A 169 9.07 -9.26 -6.14
CA ASP A 169 9.55 -10.08 -5.03
C ASP A 169 8.40 -10.65 -4.23
N MET A 170 8.51 -11.92 -3.86
CA MET A 170 7.44 -12.68 -3.21
C MET A 170 7.90 -13.30 -1.90
N GLN A 171 6.93 -13.53 -1.02
CA GLN A 171 7.04 -14.43 0.12
C GLN A 171 5.81 -15.35 0.11
N GLY A 172 5.99 -16.57 -0.39
CA GLY A 172 4.87 -17.47 -0.70
C GLY A 172 4.00 -16.89 -1.81
N ASP A 173 2.73 -16.65 -1.50
CA ASP A 173 1.76 -16.04 -2.41
C ASP A 173 1.61 -14.52 -2.26
N MET A 174 2.30 -13.94 -1.27
CA MET A 174 2.26 -12.52 -1.00
C MET A 174 3.37 -11.77 -1.71
N ALA A 175 3.01 -10.76 -2.50
CA ALA A 175 4.00 -9.84 -3.05
C ALA A 175 4.56 -8.94 -1.95
N LEU A 176 5.88 -8.76 -1.93
CA LEU A 176 6.60 -7.90 -1.00
C LEU A 176 7.03 -6.61 -1.67
N GLN A 177 7.51 -6.70 -2.90
CA GLN A 177 8.11 -5.56 -3.57
C GLN A 177 7.96 -5.62 -5.09
N VAL A 178 7.73 -4.46 -5.69
CA VAL A 178 7.85 -4.24 -7.14
C VAL A 178 9.01 -3.26 -7.36
N PRO A 179 10.26 -3.74 -7.35
CA PRO A 179 11.43 -2.86 -7.31
C PRO A 179 11.51 -2.00 -8.57
N ALA A 180 11.87 -0.73 -8.37
CA ALA A 180 12.46 0.07 -9.45
C ALA A 180 13.98 -0.24 -9.52
N GLU A 181 14.61 0.10 -10.64
CA GLU A 181 16.06 0.01 -10.77
C GLU A 181 16.76 0.73 -9.60
N GLY A 182 17.75 0.07 -8.99
CA GLY A 182 18.51 0.60 -7.86
C GLY A 182 17.75 0.72 -6.53
N SER A 183 16.48 0.29 -6.46
CA SER A 183 15.75 0.30 -5.18
C SER A 183 16.32 -0.73 -4.20
N PRO A 184 16.49 -0.37 -2.91
CA PRO A 184 16.87 -1.34 -1.90
C PRO A 184 15.73 -2.34 -1.67
N THR A 185 16.08 -3.59 -1.38
CA THR A 185 15.10 -4.59 -0.95
C THR A 185 14.71 -4.40 0.52
N LEU A 186 13.61 -5.02 0.95
CA LEU A 186 13.29 -5.09 2.40
C LEU A 186 14.43 -5.74 3.20
N ALA A 187 15.04 -6.80 2.66
CA ALA A 187 16.17 -7.47 3.30
C ALA A 187 17.39 -6.55 3.40
N ASP A 188 17.63 -5.73 2.39
CA ASP A 188 18.70 -4.72 2.40
C ASP A 188 18.49 -3.65 3.47
N ILE A 189 17.27 -3.11 3.58
CA ILE A 189 16.92 -2.11 4.60
C ILE A 189 17.07 -2.70 6.00
N PHE A 190 16.63 -3.94 6.18
CA PHE A 190 16.77 -4.66 7.44
C PHE A 190 18.26 -4.89 7.78
N ALA A 191 19.05 -5.40 6.82
CA ALA A 191 20.48 -5.61 7.00
C ALA A 191 21.19 -4.32 7.43
N ASP A 192 20.92 -3.22 6.72
CA ASP A 192 21.56 -1.93 6.96
C ASP A 192 21.21 -1.32 8.34
N SER A 193 20.12 -1.76 8.96
CA SER A 193 19.61 -1.20 10.21
C SER A 193 19.79 -2.09 11.43
N PHE A 194 19.87 -3.42 11.27
CA PHE A 194 19.79 -4.39 12.36
C PHE A 194 20.74 -4.08 13.53
N TYR A 195 22.05 -4.10 13.30
CA TYR A 195 23.02 -3.95 14.39
C TYR A 195 23.00 -2.56 15.04
N LEU A 196 22.79 -1.51 14.24
CA LEU A 196 22.70 -0.15 14.79
C LEU A 196 21.42 0.02 15.63
N SER A 197 20.32 -0.56 15.16
CA SER A 197 19.07 -0.66 15.91
C SER A 197 19.28 -1.40 17.25
N THR A 198 19.99 -2.52 17.24
CA THR A 198 20.32 -3.30 18.44
C THR A 198 21.14 -2.49 19.44
N GLU A 199 22.20 -1.79 18.98
CA GLU A 199 23.01 -0.93 19.88
C GLU A 199 22.17 0.19 20.51
N HIS A 200 21.36 0.89 19.72
CA HIS A 200 20.48 1.95 20.22
C HIS A 200 19.44 1.44 21.21
N GLN A 201 18.93 0.23 21.01
CA GLN A 201 17.94 -0.37 21.89
C GLN A 201 18.57 -0.80 23.23
N LEU A 202 19.73 -1.47 23.20
CA LEU A 202 20.50 -1.82 24.39
C LEU A 202 20.89 -0.59 25.21
N PHE A 203 21.34 0.48 24.53
CA PHE A 203 21.67 1.74 25.19
C PHE A 203 20.45 2.37 25.86
N PHE A 204 19.31 2.43 25.17
CA PHE A 204 18.09 3.00 25.70
C PHE A 204 17.59 2.26 26.95
N GLU A 205 17.55 0.92 26.87
CA GLU A 205 17.12 0.07 27.98
C GLU A 205 18.01 0.20 29.22
N GLY A 206 19.32 0.30 29.02
CA GLY A 206 20.28 0.47 30.12
C GLY A 206 20.26 1.88 30.72
N ARG A 207 20.07 2.92 29.90
CA ARG A 207 20.18 4.32 30.33
C ARG A 207 18.86 4.91 30.86
N PHE A 208 17.73 4.43 30.36
CA PHE A 208 16.38 4.94 30.66
C PHE A 208 15.40 3.79 30.98
N PRO A 209 15.67 2.96 31.99
CA PRO A 209 14.81 1.82 32.33
C PRO A 209 13.37 2.25 32.67
N GLU A 210 13.17 3.44 33.20
CA GLU A 210 11.87 4.03 33.52
C GLU A 210 11.05 4.47 32.30
N HIS A 211 11.67 4.60 31.12
CA HIS A 211 11.03 5.08 29.89
C HIS A 211 10.61 3.97 28.93
N GLN A 212 10.66 2.69 29.35
CA GLN A 212 10.27 1.56 28.49
C GLN A 212 8.77 1.53 28.15
N ARG A 213 7.93 2.22 28.94
CA ARG A 213 6.48 2.37 28.70
C ARG A 213 6.09 3.85 28.64
N PRO A 214 6.40 4.55 27.54
CA PRO A 214 6.14 5.95 27.44
C PRO A 214 4.66 6.31 27.45
N ARG A 215 4.34 7.43 28.13
CA ARG A 215 3.07 8.12 27.91
C ARG A 215 3.23 9.00 26.66
N LEU A 216 2.51 8.63 25.60
CA LEU A 216 2.49 9.34 24.33
C LEU A 216 1.46 10.47 24.36
N ASP A 217 1.88 11.66 23.97
CA ASP A 217 0.99 12.78 23.63
C ASP A 217 0.91 12.91 22.10
N LEU A 218 -0.27 12.61 21.56
CA LEU A 218 -0.53 12.66 20.12
C LEU A 218 -0.67 14.07 19.57
N GLY A 219 -1.05 15.05 20.40
CA GLY A 219 -1.22 16.44 19.99
C GLY A 219 0.12 17.14 19.77
N THR A 220 1.13 16.77 20.55
CA THR A 220 2.49 17.32 20.45
C THR A 220 3.49 16.36 19.80
N SER A 221 3.10 15.11 19.55
CA SER A 221 3.99 14.03 19.08
C SER A 221 5.22 13.89 19.99
N THR A 222 5.00 13.81 21.29
CA THR A 222 6.07 13.66 22.30
C THR A 222 5.84 12.50 23.25
N ALA A 223 6.93 11.95 23.78
CA ALA A 223 6.94 10.90 24.80
C ALA A 223 8.13 11.13 25.74
N HIS A 224 7.87 11.32 27.04
CA HIS A 224 8.91 11.64 28.04
C HIS A 224 9.82 12.81 27.66
N GLY A 225 9.26 13.85 27.04
CA GLY A 225 10.02 15.02 26.58
C GLY A 225 10.92 14.76 25.36
N MET A 226 10.81 13.59 24.73
CA MET A 226 11.45 13.24 23.46
C MET A 226 10.45 13.41 22.32
N GLU A 227 10.94 13.66 21.11
CA GLU A 227 10.13 13.59 19.89
C GLU A 227 9.70 12.12 19.68
N ALA A 228 8.41 11.92 19.42
CA ALA A 228 7.80 10.61 19.19
C ALA A 228 7.27 10.52 17.76
N LEU A 229 8.00 9.80 16.91
CA LEU A 229 7.60 9.50 15.54
C LEU A 229 6.67 8.28 15.54
N VAL A 230 5.37 8.51 15.44
CA VAL A 230 4.38 7.42 15.45
C VAL A 230 4.43 6.65 14.14
N LEU A 231 4.69 5.35 14.23
CA LEU A 231 4.65 4.45 13.07
C LEU A 231 3.23 3.96 12.83
N GLY A 232 2.56 3.53 13.89
CA GLY A 232 1.23 2.96 13.83
C GLY A 232 0.79 2.41 15.17
N THR A 233 -0.31 1.67 15.15
CA THR A 233 -0.84 0.98 16.32
C THR A 233 -0.98 -0.48 16.07
N PHE A 234 -0.89 -1.28 17.13
CA PHE A 234 -1.27 -2.67 17.07
C PHE A 234 -2.27 -3.03 18.18
N SER A 235 -3.11 -4.00 17.84
CA SER A 235 -3.96 -4.75 18.77
C SER A 235 -3.49 -6.22 18.76
N ARG A 236 -4.34 -7.17 19.15
CA ARG A 236 -4.00 -8.60 19.18
C ARG A 236 -3.63 -9.16 17.80
N ASP A 237 -4.35 -8.74 16.75
CA ASP A 237 -4.30 -9.43 15.45
C ASP A 237 -3.64 -8.62 14.35
N PHE A 238 -3.65 -7.28 14.46
CA PHE A 238 -3.21 -6.40 13.38
C PHE A 238 -2.34 -5.26 13.86
N PHE A 239 -1.37 -4.91 13.01
CA PHE A 239 -0.71 -3.62 13.00
C PHE A 239 -1.35 -2.73 11.93
N THR A 240 -1.71 -1.51 12.29
CA THR A 240 -2.27 -0.48 11.40
C THR A 240 -1.30 0.69 11.37
N TRP A 241 -0.82 1.07 10.19
CA TRP A 241 0.03 2.26 10.05
C TRP A 241 -0.73 3.52 10.45
N ALA A 242 -0.04 4.50 11.04
CA ALA A 242 -0.70 5.73 11.48
C ALA A 242 -1.32 6.51 10.30
N TRP A 243 -0.72 6.47 9.11
CA TRP A 243 -1.26 7.11 7.89
C TRP A 243 -2.62 6.54 7.47
N ALA A 244 -2.90 5.30 7.85
CA ALA A 244 -4.11 4.57 7.54
C ALA A 244 -5.15 4.62 8.67
N ASP A 245 -4.81 5.19 9.83
CA ASP A 245 -5.72 5.28 10.95
C ASP A 245 -6.34 6.69 11.05
N PRO A 246 -7.65 6.83 10.76
CA PRO A 246 -8.33 8.12 10.82
C PRO A 246 -8.42 8.68 12.26
N GLY A 247 -8.18 7.85 13.28
CA GLY A 247 -8.17 8.27 14.69
C GLY A 247 -6.94 9.08 15.09
N PHE A 248 -5.86 9.11 14.30
CA PHE A 248 -4.68 9.92 14.61
C PHE A 248 -4.81 11.35 14.08
N PRO A 249 -4.36 12.37 14.85
CA PRO A 249 -4.20 13.71 14.30
C PRO A 249 -3.15 13.72 13.20
N ALA A 250 -3.30 14.63 12.22
CA ALA A 250 -2.44 14.70 11.04
C ALA A 250 -0.93 14.72 11.37
N ILE A 251 -0.53 15.44 12.42
CA ILE A 251 0.87 15.52 12.87
C ILE A 251 1.45 14.15 13.28
N ALA A 252 0.66 13.33 13.96
CA ALA A 252 1.08 11.98 14.35
C ALA A 252 1.11 11.01 13.16
N GLN A 253 0.39 11.32 12.07
CA GLN A 253 0.44 10.49 10.86
C GLN A 253 1.70 10.77 10.01
N THR A 254 2.29 11.97 10.11
CA THR A 254 3.38 12.44 9.24
C THR A 254 4.54 11.45 9.10
N PRO A 255 5.11 10.85 10.17
CA PRO A 255 6.23 9.93 10.04
C PRO A 255 5.86 8.69 9.21
N SER A 256 4.70 8.08 9.49
CA SER A 256 4.21 6.95 8.72
C SER A 256 3.84 7.31 7.27
N ARG A 257 3.44 8.55 6.97
CA ARG A 257 3.25 9.03 5.59
C ARG A 257 4.56 9.10 4.81
N HIS A 258 5.70 9.39 5.47
CA HIS A 258 7.01 9.27 4.83
C HIS A 258 7.35 7.81 4.48
N LEU A 259 7.00 6.85 5.35
CA LEU A 259 7.15 5.43 5.03
C LEU A 259 6.27 5.01 3.84
N TYR A 260 5.04 5.51 3.78
CA TYR A 260 4.15 5.30 2.64
C TYR A 260 4.75 5.86 1.34
N ALA A 261 5.26 7.10 1.36
CA ALA A 261 5.91 7.72 0.19
C ALA A 261 7.19 6.97 -0.23
N PHE A 262 7.99 6.49 0.73
CA PHE A 262 9.14 5.63 0.49
C PHE A 262 8.71 4.30 -0.16
N GLY A 263 7.63 3.70 0.35
CA GLY A 263 7.00 2.50 -0.22
C GLY A 263 6.56 2.69 -1.66
N LEU A 264 5.96 3.83 -2.02
CA LEU A 264 5.56 4.13 -3.39
C LEU A 264 6.79 4.26 -4.31
N THR A 265 7.81 4.95 -3.82
CA THR A 265 9.05 5.21 -4.57
C THR A 265 9.78 3.89 -4.87
N HIS A 266 9.97 3.05 -3.86
CA HIS A 266 10.75 1.81 -3.96
C HIS A 266 9.91 0.54 -4.21
N GLY A 267 8.59 0.69 -4.27
CA GLY A 267 7.63 -0.39 -4.55
C GLY A 267 7.47 -1.37 -3.39
N ILE A 268 7.72 -0.95 -2.15
CA ILE A 268 7.69 -1.81 -0.95
C ILE A 268 6.25 -1.89 -0.43
N LEU A 269 5.57 -2.99 -0.75
CA LEU A 269 4.14 -3.15 -0.51
C LEU A 269 3.75 -3.17 0.98
N PRO A 270 4.55 -3.73 1.92
CA PRO A 270 4.24 -3.67 3.35
C PRO A 270 4.03 -2.26 3.92
N PHE A 271 4.67 -1.23 3.35
CA PHE A 271 4.46 0.17 3.76
C PHE A 271 3.21 0.79 3.15
N LEU A 272 2.69 0.21 2.07
CA LEU A 272 1.52 0.69 1.33
C LEU A 272 0.22 0.04 1.77
N ARG A 273 0.30 -1.11 2.46
CA ARG A 273 -0.85 -1.81 3.01
C ARG A 273 -1.32 -1.10 4.27
N PRO A 274 -2.60 -0.66 4.36
CA PRO A 274 -3.13 0.00 5.55
C PRO A 274 -2.91 -0.78 6.85
N ARG A 275 -3.06 -2.10 6.77
CA ARG A 275 -2.98 -3.04 7.88
C ARG A 275 -2.12 -4.23 7.49
N LEU A 276 -1.40 -4.76 8.47
CA LEU A 276 -0.62 -5.98 8.39
C LEU A 276 -1.07 -6.92 9.50
N PRO A 277 -1.12 -8.25 9.27
CA PRO A 277 -1.21 -9.21 10.37
C PRO A 277 -0.08 -8.96 11.36
N LEU A 278 -0.38 -8.95 12.67
CA LEU A 278 0.61 -8.59 13.69
C LEU A 278 1.81 -9.54 13.68
N GLU A 279 1.58 -10.84 13.46
CA GLU A 279 2.63 -11.83 13.30
C GLU A 279 3.61 -11.42 12.20
N GLN A 280 3.08 -10.98 11.06
CA GLN A 280 3.90 -10.55 9.92
C GLN A 280 4.65 -9.25 10.21
N ALA A 281 3.99 -8.27 10.82
CA ALA A 281 4.63 -7.01 11.22
C ALA A 281 5.77 -7.24 12.24
N THR A 282 5.58 -8.21 13.14
CA THR A 282 6.61 -8.64 14.11
C THR A 282 7.75 -9.38 13.42
N ARG A 283 7.43 -10.31 12.50
CA ARG A 283 8.41 -11.10 11.76
C ARG A 283 9.34 -10.23 10.90
N TRP A 284 8.80 -9.18 10.30
CA TRP A 284 9.58 -8.21 9.54
C TRP A 284 10.27 -7.16 10.40
N ASP A 285 9.93 -7.09 11.69
CA ASP A 285 10.31 -6.02 12.60
C ASP A 285 10.12 -4.64 11.94
N VAL A 286 8.87 -4.26 11.77
CA VAL A 286 8.51 -2.97 11.14
C VAL A 286 9.13 -1.76 11.85
N ALA A 287 9.52 -1.90 13.12
CA ALA A 287 10.28 -0.87 13.82
C ALA A 287 11.69 -0.75 13.21
N VAL A 288 12.44 -1.85 13.13
CA VAL A 288 13.78 -1.90 12.51
C VAL A 288 13.78 -1.35 11.10
N LEU A 289 12.81 -1.78 10.27
CA LEU A 289 12.69 -1.30 8.88
C LEU A 289 12.45 0.22 8.77
N ALA A 290 11.73 0.81 9.72
CA ALA A 290 11.41 2.23 9.71
C ALA A 290 12.58 3.13 10.14
N LYS A 291 13.48 2.63 10.99
CA LYS A 291 14.60 3.41 11.57
C LYS A 291 15.49 4.10 10.54
N PRO A 292 16.04 3.42 9.51
CA PRO A 292 16.92 4.06 8.54
C PRO A 292 16.18 5.07 7.65
N ILE A 293 14.88 4.86 7.41
CA ILE A 293 14.06 5.73 6.56
C ILE A 293 13.71 7.03 7.32
N LEU A 294 13.38 6.91 8.60
CA LEU A 294 12.95 8.03 9.42
C LEU A 294 14.10 8.72 10.15
N GLY A 295 15.29 8.12 10.24
CA GLY A 295 16.44 8.67 10.94
C GLY A 295 16.23 8.77 12.45
N ALA A 296 15.58 7.78 13.05
CA ALA A 296 15.41 7.64 14.50
C ALA A 296 15.62 6.18 14.86
N TRP A 297 16.50 5.89 15.82
CA TRP A 297 17.05 4.54 16.00
C TRP A 297 16.56 3.81 17.27
N THR A 298 15.90 4.52 18.17
CA THR A 298 15.30 3.96 19.38
C THR A 298 13.80 3.82 19.16
N HIS A 299 13.20 2.74 19.65
CA HIS A 299 11.77 2.53 19.56
C HIS A 299 11.19 2.16 20.92
N ALA A 300 9.90 2.44 21.10
CA ALA A 300 9.16 2.10 22.31
C ALA A 300 7.70 1.80 21.98
N VAL A 301 7.02 1.18 22.95
CA VAL A 301 5.60 0.85 22.87
C VAL A 301 4.84 1.68 23.90
N ALA A 302 3.98 2.58 23.42
CA ALA A 302 3.14 3.42 24.27
C ALA A 302 1.71 2.86 24.35
N PRO A 303 1.15 2.59 25.54
CA PRO A 303 -0.25 2.21 25.66
C PRO A 303 -1.15 3.41 25.30
N LEU A 304 -2.12 3.20 24.41
CA LEU A 304 -3.18 4.16 24.11
C LEU A 304 -4.47 3.83 24.88
N THR A 305 -4.81 2.55 24.89
CA THR A 305 -5.91 1.95 25.66
C THR A 305 -5.44 0.59 26.20
N PRO A 306 -6.21 -0.11 27.05
CA PRO A 306 -5.83 -1.46 27.51
C PRO A 306 -5.57 -2.48 26.39
N GLU A 307 -6.19 -2.30 25.22
CA GLU A 307 -6.12 -3.26 24.10
C GLU A 307 -5.34 -2.73 22.89
N ARG A 308 -4.91 -1.46 22.94
CA ARG A 308 -4.31 -0.78 21.81
C ARG A 308 -3.03 -0.07 22.20
N HIS A 309 -1.97 -0.38 21.47
CA HIS A 309 -0.64 0.18 21.71
C HIS A 309 -0.14 0.90 20.47
N ALA A 310 0.58 2.00 20.66
CA ALA A 310 1.29 2.69 19.60
C ALA A 310 2.75 2.21 19.56
N LEU A 311 3.23 1.92 18.36
CA LEU A 311 4.65 1.73 18.09
C LEU A 311 5.23 3.08 17.64
N ILE A 312 6.23 3.56 18.38
CA ILE A 312 6.85 4.86 18.14
C ILE A 312 8.37 4.72 18.02
N LEU A 313 8.98 5.56 17.19
CA LEU A 313 10.42 5.84 17.26
C LEU A 313 10.64 7.08 18.11
N LEU A 314 11.66 7.05 18.96
CA LEU A 314 12.05 8.15 19.82
C LEU A 314 13.26 8.86 19.24
N ARG A 315 13.21 10.19 19.22
CA ARG A 315 14.34 11.03 18.87
C ARG A 315 14.60 12.07 19.97
N SER A 316 15.84 12.10 20.43
CA SER A 316 16.33 13.10 21.38
C SER A 316 17.86 13.09 21.38
N PRO A 317 18.53 14.24 21.63
CA PRO A 317 19.98 14.28 21.83
C PRO A 317 20.47 13.35 22.96
N SER A 318 19.62 13.04 23.94
CA SER A 318 19.95 12.13 25.04
C SER A 318 20.02 10.65 24.61
N LEU A 319 19.57 10.32 23.40
CA LEU A 319 19.62 8.98 22.81
C LEU A 319 20.84 8.77 21.90
N HIS A 320 21.72 9.75 21.77
CA HIS A 320 22.96 9.58 21.03
C HIS A 320 23.85 8.54 21.71
N LEU A 321 24.32 7.60 20.90
CA LEU A 321 25.24 6.58 21.37
C LEU A 321 26.56 7.23 21.81
N PRO A 322 27.15 6.78 22.93
CA PRO A 322 28.52 7.17 23.28
C PRO A 322 29.52 6.67 22.21
N PRO A 323 30.80 7.11 22.26
CA PRO A 323 31.83 6.57 21.39
C PRO A 323 31.88 5.02 21.46
N LEU A 324 32.02 4.38 20.29
CA LEU A 324 32.03 2.92 20.22
C LEU A 324 33.23 2.36 20.98
N ASN A 325 32.95 1.47 21.93
CA ASN A 325 33.99 0.68 22.59
C ASN A 325 33.96 -0.77 22.07
N HIS A 326 35.08 -1.46 22.25
CA HIS A 326 35.27 -2.81 21.69
C HIS A 326 34.28 -3.84 22.26
N GLU A 327 33.97 -3.76 23.55
CA GLU A 327 33.06 -4.70 24.22
C GLU A 327 31.62 -4.56 23.70
N VAL A 328 31.13 -3.32 23.54
CA VAL A 328 29.81 -3.03 22.94
C VAL A 328 29.77 -3.53 21.50
N SER A 329 30.81 -3.24 20.71
CA SER A 329 30.88 -3.71 19.32
C SER A 329 30.81 -5.24 19.23
N GLN A 330 31.61 -5.94 20.04
CA GLN A 330 31.57 -7.41 20.08
C GLN A 330 30.21 -7.95 20.49
N ARG A 331 29.57 -7.34 21.49
CA ARG A 331 28.26 -7.79 21.97
C ARG A 331 27.16 -7.56 20.94
N VAL A 332 27.12 -6.39 20.30
CA VAL A 332 26.15 -6.08 19.24
C VAL A 332 26.33 -7.02 18.04
N LEU A 333 27.58 -7.23 17.61
CA LEU A 333 27.91 -8.07 16.46
C LEU A 333 27.78 -9.58 16.72
N ALA A 334 27.59 -9.99 17.98
CA ALA A 334 27.27 -11.35 18.38
C ALA A 334 25.76 -11.65 18.31
N GLU A 335 24.91 -10.63 18.17
CA GLU A 335 23.47 -10.83 18.01
C GLU A 335 23.19 -11.58 16.70
N PRO A 336 22.44 -12.70 16.74
CA PRO A 336 22.18 -13.50 15.55
C PRO A 336 21.28 -12.75 14.58
N LEU A 337 21.72 -12.66 13.33
CA LEU A 337 20.88 -12.15 12.25
C LEU A 337 19.76 -13.13 11.91
N PRO A 338 18.56 -12.64 11.56
CA PRO A 338 17.52 -13.47 10.98
C PRO A 338 18.01 -14.17 9.70
N ARG A 339 17.46 -15.36 9.43
CA ARG A 339 17.78 -16.12 8.21
C ARG A 339 17.41 -15.32 6.96
N GLY A 340 18.27 -15.40 5.95
CA GLY A 340 18.05 -14.73 4.65
C GLY A 340 18.50 -13.27 4.61
N ILE A 341 19.01 -12.72 5.72
CA ILE A 341 19.61 -11.39 5.76
C ILE A 341 21.11 -11.49 5.45
N ASP A 342 21.62 -10.58 4.62
CA ASP A 342 23.04 -10.50 4.28
C ASP A 342 23.87 -10.00 5.48
N GLU A 343 24.61 -10.92 6.09
CA GLU A 343 25.49 -10.63 7.22
C GLU A 343 26.64 -9.68 6.89
N GLN A 344 27.24 -9.83 5.72
CA GLN A 344 28.35 -8.97 5.32
C GLN A 344 27.88 -7.54 5.14
N ARG A 345 26.72 -7.35 4.51
CA ARG A 345 26.07 -6.05 4.36
C ARG A 345 25.74 -5.42 5.73
N ALA A 346 25.12 -6.19 6.62
CA ALA A 346 24.74 -5.70 7.94
C ALA A 346 25.96 -5.24 8.77
N ARG A 347 27.04 -6.04 8.79
CA ARG A 347 28.30 -5.69 9.47
C ARG A 347 28.96 -4.45 8.86
N ALA A 348 28.95 -4.34 7.54
CA ALA A 348 29.52 -3.19 6.83
C ALA A 348 28.73 -1.89 7.10
N ALA A 349 27.40 -1.96 7.09
CA ALA A 349 26.53 -0.83 7.39
C ALA A 349 26.74 -0.32 8.82
N TYR A 350 26.77 -1.23 9.80
CA TYR A 350 27.05 -0.90 11.19
C TYR A 350 28.41 -0.22 11.37
N THR A 351 29.47 -0.80 10.77
CA THR A 351 30.83 -0.26 10.83
C THR A 351 30.90 1.15 10.24
N ARG A 352 30.22 1.39 9.12
CA ARG A 352 30.15 2.71 8.48
C ARG A 352 29.42 3.72 9.36
N ALA A 353 28.29 3.34 9.94
CA ALA A 353 27.49 4.22 10.78
C ALA A 353 28.18 4.63 12.09
N ARG A 354 29.06 3.78 12.64
CA ARG A 354 29.82 4.08 13.88
C ARG A 354 31.19 4.73 13.63
N LYS A 355 31.60 4.88 12.37
CA LYS A 355 32.80 5.63 11.95
C LYS A 355 32.50 7.08 11.55
N ALA A 356 31.27 7.34 11.11
CA ALA A 356 30.73 8.68 10.88
C ALA A 356 30.45 9.37 12.23
#